data_AF-A0A380WSJ6-F1
#
_entry.id   AF-A0A380WSJ6-F1
#
_cell.length_a   1.000
_cell.length_b   1.000
_cell.length_c   1.000
_cell.angle_alpha   90.00
_cell.angle_beta   90.00
_cell.angle_gamma   90.00
#
_symmetry.space_group_name_H-M   'P 1'
#
loop_
_entity.id
_entity.type
_entity.pdbx_description
1 polymer ?
#
loop_
_entity_poly.entity_id
_entity_poly.type
_entity_poly.pdbx_seq_one_letter_code
_entity_poly.pdbx_strand_id
1 'polypeptide(L)'
;MMIEHANASEIVKAQIADKDKNILNNLPFKAQNDDDKQKAAKYYLENLNDKDSLAFSTWIVKNKPKIAEQAQKKTGEMQKQAMINPSLMQAQDKNKQNADIKEQNQLAQYILEENNKDTLIDIYDEFLSGNSYNKNLEDLGVVSKDAPAEIDIYVENFENRENIKNVIDKYNQGKSENEQINYTDIIGLITKSITDIINAISYVLIAFVGVSLVVSSIMIGIITYISVLERTKEIGILRSIGASKADIIKVFMSETFIIGLLSGLIGIGVTMILNIPITNLIRNLTGVDYIASTLPVNAAGILVLISVVLTLIAGIIPSSMAAKKDPVEALREE
;
A
#
# COMPACT_ATOMS: atom_id res chain seq x y z
N MET A 1 6.48 38.15 -12.99
CA MET A 1 7.51 38.88 -12.21
C MET A 1 8.63 37.98 -11.68
N MET A 2 8.46 37.00 -10.76
CA MET A 2 9.62 36.20 -10.31
C MET A 2 10.19 35.24 -11.37
N ILE A 3 9.34 34.53 -12.13
CA ILE A 3 9.79 33.64 -13.22
C ILE A 3 10.56 34.42 -14.30
N GLU A 4 10.03 35.57 -14.72
CA GLU A 4 10.68 36.42 -15.72
C GLU A 4 12.00 37.00 -15.20
N HIS A 5 12.07 37.33 -13.91
CA HIS A 5 13.29 37.83 -13.30
C HIS A 5 14.38 36.74 -13.22
N ALA A 6 14.02 35.52 -12.81
CA ALA A 6 14.94 34.38 -12.80
C ALA A 6 15.44 34.05 -14.22
N ASN A 7 14.51 33.93 -15.19
CA ASN A 7 14.85 33.60 -16.57
C ASN A 7 15.63 34.72 -17.29
N ALA A 8 15.51 35.97 -16.85
CA ALA A 8 16.23 37.11 -17.44
C ALA A 8 17.59 37.40 -16.79
N SER A 9 17.98 36.65 -15.75
CA SER A 9 19.28 36.76 -15.09
C SER A 9 20.43 36.60 -16.08
N GLU A 10 21.51 37.36 -15.89
CA GLU A 10 22.70 37.29 -16.76
C GLU A 10 23.33 35.89 -16.75
N ILE A 11 23.31 35.22 -15.59
CA ILE A 11 23.82 33.86 -15.40
C ILE A 11 23.01 32.87 -16.23
N VAL A 12 21.68 33.00 -16.22
CA VAL A 12 20.78 32.14 -17.01
C VAL A 12 20.96 32.40 -18.51
N LYS A 13 21.07 33.66 -18.94
CA LYS A 13 21.32 33.99 -20.36
C LYS A 13 22.65 33.45 -20.84
N ALA A 14 23.70 33.57 -20.02
CA ALA A 14 25.02 33.00 -20.31
C ALA A 14 24.95 31.47 -20.42
N GLN A 15 24.25 30.81 -19.48
CA GLN A 15 24.07 29.36 -19.53
C GLN A 15 23.24 28.93 -20.75
N ILE A 16 22.23 29.69 -21.17
CA ILE A 16 21.43 29.35 -22.35
C ILE A 16 22.27 29.42 -23.63
N ALA A 17 23.24 30.34 -23.69
CA ALA A 17 24.13 30.51 -24.83
C ALA A 17 25.17 29.39 -24.97
N ASP A 18 25.63 28.78 -23.86
CA ASP A 18 26.56 27.65 -23.85
C ASP A 18 25.86 26.37 -23.37
N LYS A 19 25.54 25.47 -24.31
CA LYS A 19 24.82 24.22 -24.01
C LYS A 19 25.74 23.07 -23.60
N ASP A 20 27.03 23.21 -23.85
CA ASP A 20 27.98 22.10 -23.71
C ASP A 20 28.69 22.14 -22.35
N LYS A 21 28.74 23.32 -21.72
CA LYS A 21 29.47 23.54 -20.47
C LYS A 21 28.63 24.26 -19.42
N ASN A 22 28.95 24.00 -18.16
CA ASN A 22 28.41 24.76 -17.04
C ASN A 22 29.18 26.08 -16.92
N ILE A 23 28.47 27.21 -17.00
CA ILE A 23 29.08 28.55 -17.00
C ILE A 23 29.69 28.95 -15.66
N LEU A 24 29.31 28.30 -14.55
CA LEU A 24 29.80 28.64 -13.21
C LEU A 24 31.21 28.10 -12.98
N ASN A 25 31.54 26.96 -13.60
CA ASN A 25 32.82 26.27 -13.42
C ASN A 25 33.59 26.03 -14.73
N ASN A 26 33.00 26.37 -15.87
CA ASN A 26 33.54 26.20 -17.22
C ASN A 26 33.87 24.74 -17.59
N LEU A 27 33.25 23.76 -16.91
CA LEU A 27 33.41 22.33 -17.17
C LEU A 27 32.32 21.81 -18.11
N PRO A 28 32.63 20.86 -19.01
CA PRO A 28 31.64 20.23 -19.85
C PRO A 28 30.67 19.37 -19.02
N PHE A 29 29.38 19.37 -19.39
CA PHE A 29 28.38 18.53 -18.71
C PHE A 29 28.69 17.03 -18.85
N LYS A 30 29.34 16.65 -19.95
CA LYS A 30 29.83 15.30 -20.19
C LYS A 30 31.32 15.33 -20.51
N ALA A 31 32.12 14.68 -19.69
CA ALA A 31 33.54 14.49 -19.94
C ALA A 31 33.74 13.69 -21.23
N GLN A 32 34.65 14.13 -22.11
CA GLN A 32 34.91 13.46 -23.39
C GLN A 32 35.98 12.37 -23.26
N ASN A 33 36.79 12.42 -22.20
CA ASN A 33 37.87 11.48 -21.90
C ASN A 33 38.15 11.43 -20.39
N ASP A 34 39.01 10.50 -19.97
CA ASP A 34 39.36 10.28 -18.56
C ASP A 34 40.14 11.45 -17.94
N ASP A 35 40.83 12.28 -18.73
CA ASP A 35 41.51 13.47 -18.24
C ASP A 35 40.51 14.59 -17.90
N ASP A 36 39.42 14.70 -18.65
CA ASP A 36 38.31 15.62 -18.36
C ASP A 36 37.55 15.18 -17.10
N LYS A 37 37.35 13.87 -16.91
CA LYS A 37 36.78 13.32 -15.68
C LYS A 37 37.60 13.70 -14.45
N GLN A 38 38.92 13.52 -14.53
CA GLN A 38 39.84 13.88 -13.45
C GLN A 38 39.80 15.38 -13.12
N LYS A 39 39.78 16.26 -14.14
CA LYS A 39 39.69 17.71 -13.92
C LYS A 39 38.38 18.10 -13.25
N ALA A 40 37.27 17.53 -13.70
CA ALA A 40 35.95 17.81 -13.15
C ALA A 40 35.82 17.31 -11.70
N ALA A 41 36.34 16.11 -11.40
CA ALA A 41 36.40 15.59 -10.04
C ALA A 41 37.25 16.48 -9.12
N LYS A 42 38.41 16.96 -9.57
CA LYS A 42 39.25 17.88 -8.78
C LYS A 42 38.52 19.18 -8.48
N TYR A 43 37.91 19.80 -9.49
CA TYR A 43 37.14 21.01 -9.29
C TYR A 43 36.00 20.82 -8.28
N TYR A 44 35.30 19.68 -8.36
CA TYR A 44 34.24 19.33 -7.41
C TYR A 44 34.79 19.23 -5.98
N LEU A 45 35.91 18.51 -5.78
CA LEU A 45 36.54 18.38 -4.46
C LEU A 45 37.05 19.70 -3.89
N GLU A 46 37.50 20.62 -4.75
CA GLU A 46 37.95 21.96 -4.37
C GLU A 46 36.79 22.90 -4.00
N ASN A 47 35.57 22.61 -4.45
CA ASN A 47 34.38 23.46 -4.29
C ASN A 47 33.20 22.72 -3.64
N LEU A 48 33.48 21.74 -2.77
CA LEU A 48 32.47 20.97 -2.04
C LEU A 48 31.63 21.90 -1.16
N ASN A 49 30.31 21.95 -1.40
CA ASN A 49 29.40 22.59 -0.45
C ASN A 49 29.13 21.67 0.77
N ASP A 50 28.50 22.20 1.82
CA ASP A 50 28.29 21.45 3.07
C ASP A 50 27.48 20.16 2.90
N LYS A 51 26.47 20.18 2.00
CA LYS A 51 25.61 19.03 1.70
C LYS A 51 26.39 17.93 0.96
N ASP A 52 27.15 18.32 -0.05
CA ASP A 52 27.94 17.43 -0.90
C ASP A 52 29.15 16.88 -0.14
N SER A 53 29.72 17.65 0.79
CA SER A 53 30.81 17.22 1.67
C SER A 53 30.43 16.02 2.54
N LEU A 54 29.21 16.01 3.10
CA LEU A 54 28.72 14.88 3.89
C LEU A 54 28.46 13.64 3.01
N ALA A 55 27.82 13.82 1.85
CA ALA A 55 27.56 12.72 0.91
C ALA A 55 28.87 12.10 0.41
N PHE A 56 29.84 12.95 0.05
CA PHE A 56 31.16 12.55 -0.39
C PHE A 56 31.93 11.78 0.70
N SER A 57 32.03 12.32 1.91
CA SER A 57 32.74 11.64 3.01
C SER A 57 32.13 10.29 3.36
N THR A 58 30.80 10.21 3.39
CA THR A 58 30.08 8.96 3.65
C THR A 58 30.36 7.93 2.56
N TRP A 59 30.32 8.34 1.29
CA TRP A 59 30.62 7.46 0.16
C TRP A 59 32.07 6.96 0.20
N ILE A 60 33.05 7.82 0.49
CA ILE A 60 34.46 7.43 0.60
C ILE A 60 34.67 6.40 1.71
N VAL A 61 34.09 6.60 2.88
CA VAL A 61 34.21 5.64 4.00
C VAL A 61 33.61 4.29 3.64
N LYS A 62 32.46 4.27 2.94
CA LYS A 62 31.74 3.06 2.58
C LYS A 62 32.40 2.31 1.42
N ASN A 63 32.77 3.02 0.36
CA ASN A 63 33.17 2.43 -0.92
C ASN A 63 34.70 2.36 -1.09
N LYS A 64 35.46 3.19 -0.35
CA LYS A 64 36.93 3.27 -0.41
C LYS A 64 37.55 3.29 1.00
N PRO A 65 37.27 2.28 1.86
CA PRO A 65 37.64 2.30 3.29
C PRO A 65 39.16 2.40 3.54
N LYS A 66 39.99 1.86 2.63
CA LYS A 66 41.46 1.97 2.73
C LYS A 66 41.95 3.40 2.58
N ILE A 67 41.35 4.17 1.67
CA ILE A 67 41.67 5.60 1.46
C ILE A 67 41.25 6.39 2.70
N ALA A 68 40.06 6.11 3.24
CA ALA A 68 39.58 6.75 4.46
C ALA A 68 40.51 6.47 5.67
N GLU A 69 40.95 5.22 5.84
CA GLU A 69 41.87 4.83 6.92
C GLU A 69 43.26 5.50 6.77
N GLN A 70 43.78 5.57 5.54
CA GLN A 70 45.07 6.22 5.26
C GLN A 70 45.02 7.73 5.47
N ALA A 71 43.94 8.38 5.05
CA ALA A 71 43.71 9.79 5.31
C ALA A 71 43.66 10.09 6.81
N GLN A 72 42.94 9.28 7.60
CA GLN A 72 42.89 9.43 9.06
C GLN A 72 44.24 9.22 9.74
N LYS A 73 45.03 8.22 9.29
CA LYS A 73 46.39 7.99 9.81
C LYS A 73 47.30 9.18 9.53
N LYS A 74 47.28 9.71 8.30
CA LYS A 74 48.09 10.88 7.90
C LYS A 74 47.70 12.13 8.70
N THR A 75 46.41 12.36 8.95
CA THR A 75 45.93 13.44 9.82
C THR A 75 46.42 13.25 11.26
N GLY A 76 46.31 12.03 11.82
CA GLY A 76 46.75 11.74 13.18
C GLY A 76 48.27 11.87 13.36
N GLU A 77 49.06 11.53 12.35
CA GLU A 77 50.51 11.72 12.33
C GLU A 77 50.90 13.19 12.23
N MET A 78 50.22 13.97 11.39
CA MET A 78 50.44 15.42 11.30
C MET A 78 50.09 16.14 12.61
N GLN A 79 49.00 15.76 13.28
CA GLN A 79 48.67 16.29 14.61
C GLN A 79 49.72 15.94 15.66
N LYS A 80 50.22 14.70 15.67
CA LYS A 80 51.32 14.29 16.57
C LYS A 80 52.62 15.05 16.29
N GLN A 81 52.97 15.28 15.03
CA GLN A 81 54.16 16.07 14.66
C GLN A 81 54.02 17.55 15.01
N ALA A 82 52.84 18.14 14.85
CA ALA A 82 52.56 19.52 15.25
C ALA A 82 52.65 19.72 16.78
N MET A 83 52.27 18.72 17.58
CA MET A 83 52.43 18.76 19.04
C MET A 83 53.89 18.70 19.51
N ILE A 84 54.80 18.17 18.68
CA ILE A 84 56.22 17.97 19.04
C ILE A 84 57.09 19.16 18.60
N ASN A 85 56.64 19.99 17.66
CA ASN A 85 57.41 21.14 17.15
C ASN A 85 56.64 22.47 17.26
N PRO A 86 56.93 23.32 18.27
CA PRO A 86 56.23 24.59 18.52
C PRO A 86 56.30 25.61 17.37
N SER A 87 57.29 25.50 16.49
CA SER A 87 57.44 26.37 15.31
C SER A 87 56.41 26.09 14.22
N LEU A 88 55.87 24.87 14.14
CA LEU A 88 54.80 24.49 13.21
C LEU A 88 53.42 24.93 13.70
N MET A 89 53.21 25.00 15.03
CA MET A 89 52.00 25.58 15.63
C MET A 89 51.83 27.07 15.27
N GLN A 90 52.92 27.84 15.23
CA GLN A 90 52.88 29.27 14.88
C GLN A 90 52.65 29.53 13.38
N ALA A 91 53.01 28.58 12.50
CA ALA A 91 52.70 28.67 11.06
C ALA A 91 51.21 28.40 10.77
N GLN A 92 50.52 27.63 11.63
CA GLN A 92 49.08 27.37 11.51
C GLN A 92 48.23 28.56 12.01
N ASP A 93 48.68 29.31 13.02
CA ASP A 93 47.90 30.44 13.56
C ASP A 93 47.87 31.68 12.64
N LYS A 94 48.92 31.92 11.83
CA LYS A 94 48.97 33.08 10.93
C LYS A 94 48.07 32.97 9.69
N ASN A 95 47.57 31.79 9.37
CA ASN A 95 46.67 31.55 8.22
C ASN A 95 45.19 31.38 8.62
N LYS A 96 44.83 31.54 9.90
CA LYS A 96 43.44 31.37 10.38
C LYS A 96 42.45 32.38 9.82
N GLN A 97 42.89 33.55 9.35
CA GLN A 97 41.97 34.55 8.79
C GLN A 97 41.49 34.23 7.35
N ASN A 98 42.05 33.22 6.69
CA ASN A 98 41.55 32.69 5.41
C ASN A 98 41.16 31.20 5.51
N ALA A 99 41.03 30.65 6.73
CA ALA A 99 40.89 29.22 6.97
C ALA A 99 39.45 28.70 7.03
N ASP A 100 38.45 29.59 7.09
CA ASP A 100 37.02 29.20 7.17
C ASP A 100 36.44 28.60 5.87
N ILE A 101 37.26 28.40 4.83
CA ILE A 101 36.83 27.74 3.57
C ILE A 101 37.68 26.49 3.26
N LYS A 102 38.87 26.33 3.85
CA LYS A 102 39.80 25.22 3.53
C LYS A 102 39.77 24.04 4.51
N GLU A 103 39.00 24.12 5.60
CA GLU A 103 38.67 22.96 6.44
C GLU A 103 37.55 22.09 5.84
N GLN A 104 37.11 22.38 4.62
CA GLN A 104 36.19 21.52 3.88
C GLN A 104 36.87 20.19 3.55
N ASN A 105 36.53 19.19 4.36
CA ASN A 105 36.73 17.77 4.17
C ASN A 105 38.20 17.33 4.00
N GLN A 106 38.84 16.95 5.12
CA GLN A 106 40.20 16.40 5.13
C GLN A 106 40.38 15.19 4.19
N LEU A 107 39.30 14.43 3.91
CA LEU A 107 39.32 13.34 2.93
C LEU A 107 39.45 13.87 1.50
N ALA A 108 38.78 14.97 1.16
CA ALA A 108 38.87 15.59 -0.15
C ALA A 108 40.29 16.12 -0.40
N GLN A 109 40.89 16.79 0.59
CA GLN A 109 42.27 17.26 0.52
C GLN A 109 43.26 16.10 0.35
N TYR A 110 43.08 15.00 1.10
CA TYR A 110 43.93 13.82 0.95
C TYR A 110 43.88 13.25 -0.47
N ILE A 111 42.69 13.15 -1.06
CA ILE A 111 42.49 12.61 -2.41
C ILE A 111 43.04 13.56 -3.48
N LEU A 112 42.92 14.88 -3.28
CA LEU A 112 43.54 15.89 -4.14
C LEU A 112 45.07 15.80 -4.12
N GLU A 113 45.67 15.55 -2.95
CA GLU A 113 47.11 15.36 -2.77
C GLU A 113 47.63 14.05 -3.36
N GLU A 114 46.91 12.93 -3.13
CA GLU A 114 47.28 11.62 -3.67
C GLU A 114 47.15 11.59 -5.20
N ASN A 115 46.20 12.36 -5.74
CA ASN A 115 45.97 12.53 -7.18
C ASN A 115 45.85 11.20 -7.93
N ASN A 116 45.22 10.21 -7.29
CA ASN A 116 44.99 8.89 -7.86
C ASN A 116 43.93 8.96 -8.97
N LYS A 117 44.29 8.54 -10.19
CA LYS A 117 43.43 8.65 -11.38
C LYS A 117 42.13 7.86 -11.24
N ASP A 118 42.22 6.61 -10.79
CA ASP A 118 41.05 5.71 -10.68
C ASP A 118 40.06 6.26 -9.64
N THR A 119 40.57 6.74 -8.51
CA THR A 119 39.73 7.38 -7.48
C THR A 119 39.03 8.63 -8.00
N LEU A 120 39.72 9.49 -8.76
CA LEU A 120 39.12 10.69 -9.34
C LEU A 120 38.07 10.36 -10.41
N ILE A 121 38.28 9.32 -11.21
CA ILE A 121 37.29 8.85 -12.19
C ILE A 121 36.06 8.30 -11.48
N ASP A 122 36.23 7.49 -10.43
CA ASP A 122 35.10 6.97 -9.65
C ASP A 122 34.28 8.08 -9.00
N ILE A 123 34.94 9.14 -8.51
CA ILE A 123 34.26 10.33 -7.95
C ILE A 123 33.47 11.06 -9.02
N TYR A 124 34.03 11.21 -10.23
CA TYR A 124 33.29 11.78 -11.35
C TYR A 124 32.06 10.94 -11.69
N ASP A 125 32.23 9.62 -11.79
CA ASP A 125 31.15 8.72 -12.19
C ASP A 125 30.02 8.67 -11.15
N GLU A 126 30.32 8.81 -9.87
CA GLU A 126 29.31 8.87 -8.79
C GLU A 126 28.62 10.25 -8.69
N PHE A 127 29.40 11.34 -8.64
CA PHE A 127 28.88 12.64 -8.22
C PHE A 127 28.60 13.60 -9.39
N LEU A 128 29.24 13.39 -10.55
CA LEU A 128 29.23 14.37 -11.64
C LEU A 128 28.66 13.84 -12.95
N SER A 129 28.58 12.52 -13.14
CA SER A 129 28.07 11.89 -14.37
C SER A 129 26.60 12.22 -14.70
N GLY A 130 25.81 12.53 -13.67
CA GLY A 130 24.40 12.92 -13.79
C GLY A 130 24.16 14.40 -14.06
N ASN A 131 25.22 15.22 -14.15
CA ASN A 131 25.08 16.64 -14.46
C ASN A 131 24.69 16.80 -15.93
N SER A 132 23.64 17.57 -16.17
CA SER A 132 23.16 17.87 -17.52
C SER A 132 22.83 19.34 -17.65
N TYR A 133 22.83 19.82 -18.89
CA TYR A 133 22.39 21.17 -19.22
C TYR A 133 21.01 21.48 -18.60
N ASN A 134 20.05 20.56 -18.73
CA ASN A 134 18.69 20.76 -18.22
C ASN A 134 18.66 20.83 -16.69
N LYS A 135 19.39 19.94 -16.00
CA LYS A 135 19.49 19.95 -14.54
C LYS A 135 20.13 21.24 -14.03
N ASN A 136 21.15 21.73 -14.73
CA ASN A 136 21.80 22.98 -14.35
C ASN A 136 20.89 24.20 -14.58
N LEU A 137 20.04 24.20 -15.60
CA LEU A 137 19.00 25.23 -15.75
C LEU A 137 17.98 25.17 -14.60
N GLU A 138 17.59 23.97 -14.16
CA GLU A 138 16.73 23.77 -12.99
C GLU A 138 17.39 24.31 -11.71
N ASP A 139 18.66 23.99 -11.46
CA ASP A 139 19.45 24.49 -10.32
C ASP A 139 19.60 26.03 -10.35
N LEU A 140 19.67 26.63 -11.55
CA LEU A 140 19.68 28.08 -11.75
C LEU A 140 18.28 28.73 -11.59
N GLY A 141 17.24 27.93 -11.30
CA GLY A 141 15.88 28.39 -11.09
C GLY A 141 15.15 28.77 -12.38
N VAL A 142 15.57 28.23 -13.52
CA VAL A 142 14.89 28.45 -14.80
C VAL A 142 13.58 27.69 -14.80
N VAL A 143 12.48 28.43 -14.97
CA VAL A 143 11.14 27.84 -15.01
C VAL A 143 10.64 27.82 -16.45
N SER A 144 10.32 26.61 -16.94
CA SER A 144 9.64 26.40 -18.21
C SER A 144 8.12 26.34 -18.00
N LYS A 145 7.36 27.08 -18.81
CA LYS A 145 5.89 26.98 -18.81
C LYS A 145 5.37 25.78 -19.60
N ASP A 146 6.22 25.23 -20.48
CA ASP A 146 5.85 24.14 -21.40
C ASP A 146 6.16 22.75 -20.83
N ALA A 147 6.83 22.67 -19.68
CA ALA A 147 7.21 21.43 -19.01
C ALA A 147 6.94 21.52 -17.50
N PRO A 148 5.68 21.39 -17.06
CA PRO A 148 5.34 21.39 -15.64
C PRO A 148 5.92 20.16 -14.94
N ALA A 149 6.41 20.33 -13.71
CA ALA A 149 6.91 19.23 -12.89
C ALA A 149 5.78 18.30 -12.38
N GLU A 150 4.60 18.87 -12.15
CA GLU A 150 3.40 18.17 -11.65
C GLU A 150 2.14 18.79 -12.27
N ILE A 151 1.11 17.96 -12.44
CA ILE A 151 -0.21 18.40 -12.91
C ILE A 151 -1.26 17.90 -11.91
N ASP A 152 -1.86 18.83 -11.17
CA ASP A 152 -2.97 18.54 -10.28
C ASP A 152 -4.30 18.55 -11.03
N ILE A 153 -5.03 17.44 -10.96
CA ILE A 153 -6.35 17.31 -11.60
C ILE A 153 -7.41 17.15 -10.51
N TYR A 154 -8.33 18.12 -10.46
CA TYR A 154 -9.49 18.08 -9.58
C TYR A 154 -10.72 17.64 -10.35
N VAL A 155 -11.49 16.71 -9.78
CA VAL A 155 -12.65 16.09 -10.40
C VAL A 155 -13.90 16.37 -9.60
N GLU A 156 -15.00 16.67 -10.30
CA GLU A 156 -16.29 16.99 -9.66
C GLU A 156 -16.98 15.77 -9.06
N ASN A 157 -16.74 14.57 -9.62
CA ASN A 157 -17.42 13.34 -9.20
C ASN A 157 -16.53 12.09 -9.41
N PHE A 158 -16.96 10.97 -8.80
CA PHE A 158 -16.25 9.69 -8.85
C PHE A 158 -16.20 9.06 -10.25
N GLU A 159 -17.20 9.31 -11.10
CA GLU A 159 -17.24 8.77 -12.46
C GLU A 159 -16.15 9.40 -13.32
N ASN A 160 -15.99 10.73 -13.26
CA ASN A 160 -14.94 11.47 -13.94
C ASN A 160 -13.55 11.07 -13.45
N ARG A 161 -13.40 10.84 -12.14
CA ARG A 161 -12.17 10.29 -11.55
C ARG A 161 -11.79 8.96 -12.21
N GLU A 162 -12.74 8.03 -12.31
CA GLU A 162 -12.49 6.70 -12.87
C GLU A 162 -12.21 6.78 -14.38
N ASN A 163 -12.89 7.67 -15.10
CA ASN A 163 -12.62 7.92 -16.51
C ASN A 163 -11.19 8.43 -16.74
N ILE A 164 -10.71 9.39 -15.94
CA ILE A 164 -9.32 9.88 -16.02
C ILE A 164 -8.33 8.76 -15.71
N LYS A 165 -8.58 8.00 -14.64
CA LYS A 165 -7.77 6.83 -14.29
C LYS A 165 -7.66 5.84 -15.46
N ASN A 166 -8.78 5.51 -16.09
CA ASN A 166 -8.83 4.61 -17.24
C ASN A 166 -8.09 5.16 -18.46
N VAL A 167 -8.13 6.47 -18.70
CA VAL A 167 -7.37 7.12 -19.79
C VAL A 167 -5.87 7.01 -19.53
N ILE A 168 -5.41 7.29 -18.31
CA ILE A 168 -4.00 7.17 -17.92
C ILE A 168 -3.53 5.72 -18.02
N ASP A 169 -4.31 4.78 -17.47
CA ASP A 169 -4.01 3.35 -17.51
C ASP A 169 -3.92 2.86 -18.97
N LYS A 170 -4.79 3.35 -19.87
CA LYS A 170 -4.76 3.04 -21.31
C LYS A 170 -3.57 3.67 -22.02
N TYR A 171 -3.18 4.89 -21.66
CA TYR A 171 -1.98 5.54 -22.21
C TYR A 171 -0.71 4.78 -21.81
N ASN A 172 -0.64 4.29 -20.58
CA ASN A 172 0.50 3.56 -20.04
C ASN A 172 0.65 2.14 -20.63
N GLN A 173 -0.41 1.58 -21.22
CA GLN A 173 -0.36 0.25 -21.85
C GLN A 173 0.66 0.21 -22.99
N GLY A 174 1.65 -0.67 -22.88
CA GLY A 174 2.68 -0.87 -23.90
C GLY A 174 3.79 0.17 -23.90
N LYS A 175 3.81 1.08 -22.92
CA LYS A 175 4.89 2.05 -22.70
C LYS A 175 5.96 1.52 -21.76
N SER A 176 7.22 1.86 -22.03
CA SER A 176 8.33 1.62 -21.11
C SER A 176 8.16 2.46 -19.84
N GLU A 177 8.74 2.03 -18.71
CA GLU A 177 8.54 2.64 -17.39
C GLU A 177 8.86 4.15 -17.35
N ASN A 178 9.83 4.59 -18.15
CA ASN A 178 10.23 6.00 -18.31
C ASN A 178 9.28 6.83 -19.19
N GLU A 179 8.37 6.20 -19.93
CA GLU A 179 7.35 6.85 -20.78
C GLU A 179 5.95 6.79 -20.16
N GLN A 180 5.81 6.11 -19.02
CA GLN A 180 4.54 6.00 -18.30
C GLN A 180 4.25 7.26 -17.48
N ILE A 181 2.98 7.63 -17.44
CA ILE A 181 2.47 8.65 -16.54
C ILE A 181 2.33 8.03 -15.16
N ASN A 182 3.15 8.50 -14.22
CA ASN A 182 3.00 8.21 -12.81
C ASN A 182 1.98 9.18 -12.20
N TYR A 183 1.00 8.66 -11.46
CA TYR A 183 -0.04 9.46 -10.82
C TYR A 183 -0.32 8.96 -9.41
N THR A 184 -0.75 9.87 -8.53
CA THR A 184 -1.20 9.55 -7.18
C THR A 184 -2.67 9.92 -7.04
N ASP A 185 -3.50 8.93 -6.71
CA ASP A 185 -4.93 9.12 -6.55
C ASP A 185 -5.33 9.16 -5.07
N ILE A 186 -5.28 10.35 -4.48
CA ILE A 186 -5.50 10.57 -3.05
C ILE A 186 -6.90 10.12 -2.63
N ILE A 187 -7.94 10.46 -3.41
CA ILE A 187 -9.32 10.07 -3.11
C ILE A 187 -9.48 8.56 -3.23
N GLY A 188 -8.87 7.95 -4.24
CA GLY A 188 -8.83 6.51 -4.43
C GLY A 188 -8.23 5.78 -3.24
N LEU A 189 -7.11 6.27 -2.71
CA LEU A 189 -6.44 5.71 -1.55
C LEU A 189 -7.31 5.79 -0.28
N ILE A 190 -7.99 6.92 -0.06
CA ILE A 190 -8.90 7.09 1.08
C ILE A 190 -10.11 6.17 0.94
N THR A 191 -10.79 6.19 -0.21
CA THR A 191 -11.97 5.33 -0.46
C THR A 191 -11.61 3.86 -0.36
N LYS A 192 -10.48 3.43 -0.94
CA LYS A 192 -10.01 2.04 -0.83
C LYS A 192 -9.77 1.64 0.61
N SER A 193 -9.11 2.49 1.41
CA SER A 193 -8.85 2.22 2.83
C SER A 193 -10.16 2.06 3.62
N ILE A 194 -11.16 2.91 3.37
CA ILE A 194 -12.48 2.81 3.99
C ILE A 194 -13.17 1.51 3.57
N THR A 195 -13.16 1.17 2.28
CA THR A 195 -13.74 -0.07 1.76
C THR A 195 -13.07 -1.30 2.35
N ASP A 196 -11.75 -1.31 2.48
CA ASP A 196 -10.98 -2.41 3.07
C ASP A 196 -11.37 -2.63 4.55
N ILE A 197 -11.56 -1.56 5.32
CA ILE A 197 -12.05 -1.63 6.72
C ILE A 197 -13.48 -2.18 6.77
N ILE A 198 -14.39 -1.68 5.94
CA ILE A 198 -15.79 -2.16 5.88
C ILE A 198 -15.84 -3.64 5.53
N ASN A 199 -15.01 -4.08 4.56
CA ASN A 199 -14.92 -5.47 4.16
C ASN A 199 -14.37 -6.36 5.28
N ALA A 200 -13.33 -5.91 5.99
CA ALA A 200 -12.79 -6.62 7.13
C ALA A 200 -13.86 -6.85 8.23
N ILE A 201 -14.60 -5.80 8.59
CA ILE A 201 -15.70 -5.89 9.57
C ILE A 201 -16.79 -6.83 9.06
N SER A 202 -17.15 -6.73 7.77
CA SER A 202 -18.16 -7.58 7.15
C SER A 202 -17.76 -9.05 7.16
N TYR A 203 -16.50 -9.39 6.89
CA TYR A 203 -16.02 -10.78 6.97
C TYR A 203 -16.08 -11.33 8.40
N VAL A 204 -15.74 -10.52 9.39
CA VAL A 204 -15.87 -10.91 10.81
C VAL A 204 -17.34 -11.19 11.16
N LEU A 205 -18.26 -10.30 10.76
CA LEU A 205 -19.70 -10.50 10.98
C LEU A 205 -20.23 -11.74 10.25
N ILE A 206 -19.81 -11.98 9.00
CA ILE A 206 -20.17 -13.17 8.23
C ILE A 206 -19.66 -14.43 8.94
N ALA A 207 -18.45 -14.41 9.52
CA ALA A 207 -17.93 -15.53 10.29
C ALA A 207 -18.79 -15.81 11.54
N PHE A 208 -19.19 -14.76 12.28
CA PHE A 208 -20.12 -14.91 13.41
C PHE A 208 -21.45 -15.50 12.99
N VAL A 209 -22.05 -15.00 11.90
CA VAL A 209 -23.28 -15.55 11.33
C VAL A 209 -23.09 -17.02 10.94
N GLY A 210 -21.96 -17.38 10.33
CA GLY A 210 -21.62 -18.76 9.98
C GLY A 210 -21.60 -19.69 11.19
N VAL A 211 -20.96 -19.28 12.28
CA VAL A 211 -20.95 -20.06 13.54
C VAL A 211 -22.36 -20.17 14.11
N SER A 212 -23.13 -19.08 14.14
CA SER A 212 -24.52 -19.11 14.60
C SER A 212 -25.38 -20.06 13.76
N LEU A 213 -25.22 -20.07 12.44
CA LEU A 213 -25.95 -20.98 11.55
C LEU A 213 -25.64 -22.45 11.83
N VAL A 214 -24.37 -22.80 12.11
CA VAL A 214 -23.99 -24.17 12.48
C VAL A 214 -24.64 -24.56 13.80
N VAL A 215 -24.54 -23.71 14.82
CA VAL A 215 -25.15 -23.95 16.15
C VAL A 215 -26.67 -24.11 16.03
N SER A 216 -27.33 -23.23 15.26
CA SER A 216 -28.76 -23.32 14.99
C SER A 216 -29.12 -24.60 14.25
N SER A 217 -28.33 -25.03 13.26
CA SER A 217 -28.58 -26.28 12.52
C SER A 217 -28.49 -27.50 13.43
N ILE A 218 -27.53 -27.54 14.35
CA ILE A 218 -27.42 -28.61 15.37
C ILE A 218 -28.65 -28.61 16.28
N MET A 219 -29.09 -27.43 16.75
CA MET A 219 -30.29 -27.32 17.59
C MET A 219 -31.55 -27.82 16.88
N ILE A 220 -31.72 -27.48 15.61
CA ILE A 220 -32.84 -27.96 14.80
C ILE A 220 -32.79 -29.48 14.70
N GLY A 221 -31.62 -30.07 14.43
CA GLY A 221 -31.44 -31.52 14.43
C GLY A 221 -31.81 -32.19 15.75
N ILE A 222 -31.44 -31.59 16.89
CA ILE A 222 -31.78 -32.10 18.23
C ILE A 222 -33.30 -32.03 18.48
N ILE A 223 -33.94 -30.91 18.13
CA ILE A 223 -35.39 -30.75 18.32
C ILE A 223 -36.15 -31.75 17.45
N THR A 224 -35.75 -31.93 16.18
CA THR A 224 -36.35 -32.92 15.28
C THR A 224 -36.11 -34.34 15.80
N TYR A 225 -34.94 -34.62 16.38
CA TYR A 225 -34.67 -35.91 17.02
C TYR A 225 -35.60 -36.20 18.20
N ILE A 226 -35.79 -35.23 19.10
CA ILE A 226 -36.72 -35.37 20.23
C ILE A 226 -38.16 -35.57 19.74
N SER A 227 -38.61 -34.79 18.75
CA SER A 227 -39.94 -34.92 18.14
C SER A 227 -40.17 -36.34 17.58
N VAL A 228 -39.16 -36.94 16.95
CA VAL A 228 -39.23 -38.33 16.46
C VAL A 228 -39.38 -39.32 17.61
N LEU A 229 -38.65 -39.13 18.71
CA LEU A 229 -38.73 -40.03 19.87
C LEU A 229 -40.11 -39.96 20.54
N GLU A 230 -40.66 -38.77 20.72
CA GLU A 230 -42.00 -38.57 21.31
C GLU A 230 -43.09 -39.20 20.44
N ARG A 231 -42.94 -39.17 19.11
CA ARG A 231 -43.90 -39.74 18.15
C ARG A 231 -43.59 -41.20 17.75
N THR A 232 -42.78 -41.94 18.51
CA THR A 232 -42.38 -43.32 18.17
C THR A 232 -43.58 -44.26 18.00
N LYS A 233 -44.61 -44.16 18.85
CA LYS A 233 -45.85 -44.96 18.75
C LYS A 233 -46.60 -44.68 17.44
N GLU A 234 -46.68 -43.43 17.01
CA GLU A 234 -47.32 -43.04 15.74
C GLU A 234 -46.59 -43.62 14.53
N ILE A 235 -45.25 -43.59 14.55
CA ILE A 235 -44.40 -44.19 13.50
C ILE A 235 -44.63 -45.71 13.45
N GLY A 236 -44.72 -46.38 14.60
CA GLY A 236 -44.99 -47.82 14.71
C GLY A 236 -46.34 -48.21 14.08
N ILE A 237 -47.39 -47.41 14.32
CA ILE A 237 -48.71 -47.59 13.72
C ILE A 237 -48.65 -47.42 12.20
N LEU A 238 -48.05 -46.32 11.71
CA LEU A 238 -47.91 -46.05 10.28
C LEU A 238 -47.16 -47.18 9.54
N ARG A 239 -46.06 -47.65 10.13
CA ARG A 239 -45.27 -48.76 9.56
C ARG A 239 -46.02 -50.09 9.59
N SER A 240 -46.87 -50.33 10.59
CA SER A 240 -47.68 -51.55 10.70
C SER A 240 -48.82 -51.60 9.68
N ILE A 241 -49.32 -50.43 9.25
CA ILE A 241 -50.34 -50.30 8.20
C ILE A 241 -49.71 -50.32 6.79
N GLY A 242 -48.38 -50.35 6.69
CA GLY A 242 -47.64 -50.56 5.43
C GLY A 242 -46.85 -49.35 4.91
N ALA A 243 -46.71 -48.27 5.70
CA ALA A 243 -45.87 -47.14 5.31
C ALA A 243 -44.40 -47.57 5.12
N SER A 244 -43.81 -47.20 3.98
CA SER A 244 -42.41 -47.51 3.71
C SER A 244 -41.47 -46.61 4.53
N LYS A 245 -40.21 -47.04 4.69
CA LYS A 245 -39.17 -46.21 5.33
C LYS A 245 -39.03 -44.84 4.64
N ALA A 246 -39.20 -44.79 3.32
CA ALA A 246 -39.12 -43.56 2.54
C ALA A 246 -40.30 -42.62 2.82
N ASP A 247 -41.49 -43.15 3.10
CA ASP A 247 -42.66 -42.34 3.42
C ASP A 247 -42.50 -41.66 4.78
N ILE A 248 -41.97 -42.39 5.77
CA ILE A 248 -41.63 -41.82 7.08
C ILE A 248 -40.59 -40.70 6.93
N ILE A 249 -39.51 -40.91 6.15
CA ILE A 249 -38.50 -39.87 5.89
C ILE A 249 -39.14 -38.64 5.24
N LYS A 250 -40.02 -38.82 4.25
CA LYS A 250 -40.67 -37.70 3.55
C LYS A 250 -41.54 -36.87 4.47
N VAL A 251 -42.25 -37.49 5.42
CA VAL A 251 -43.10 -36.76 6.39
C VAL A 251 -42.23 -35.83 7.24
N PHE A 252 -41.16 -36.34 7.85
CA PHE A 252 -40.27 -35.54 8.69
C PHE A 252 -39.44 -34.51 7.88
N MET A 253 -39.03 -34.84 6.66
CA MET A 253 -38.42 -33.89 5.73
C MET A 253 -39.38 -32.76 5.34
N SER A 254 -40.67 -33.06 5.16
CA SER A 254 -41.69 -32.06 4.83
C SER A 254 -41.98 -31.15 6.02
N GLU A 255 -42.03 -31.67 7.24
CA GLU A 255 -42.14 -30.87 8.47
C GLU A 255 -40.95 -29.90 8.57
N THR A 256 -39.74 -30.42 8.35
CA THR A 256 -38.50 -29.63 8.38
C THR A 256 -38.46 -28.57 7.27
N PHE A 257 -38.93 -28.90 6.06
CA PHE A 257 -39.06 -27.96 4.94
C PHE A 257 -40.01 -26.80 5.27
N ILE A 258 -41.17 -27.10 5.85
CA ILE A 258 -42.16 -26.08 6.25
C ILE A 258 -41.56 -25.16 7.32
N ILE A 259 -40.87 -25.74 8.31
CA ILE A 259 -40.17 -24.97 9.35
C ILE A 259 -39.11 -24.05 8.71
N GLY A 260 -38.29 -24.56 7.79
CA GLY A 260 -37.29 -23.76 7.08
C GLY A 260 -37.90 -22.62 6.27
N LEU A 261 -38.96 -22.90 5.52
CA LEU A 261 -39.65 -21.91 4.70
C LEU A 261 -40.25 -20.79 5.56
N LEU A 262 -40.98 -21.16 6.62
CA LEU A 262 -41.63 -20.20 7.51
C LEU A 262 -40.58 -19.39 8.30
N SER A 263 -39.52 -20.04 8.79
CA SER A 263 -38.43 -19.36 9.49
C SER A 263 -37.73 -18.34 8.60
N GLY A 264 -37.45 -18.71 7.32
CA GLY A 264 -36.87 -17.79 6.35
C GLY A 264 -37.78 -16.59 6.07
N LEU A 265 -39.07 -16.81 5.85
CA LEU A 265 -40.05 -15.74 5.61
C LEU A 265 -40.19 -14.81 6.83
N ILE A 266 -40.29 -15.38 8.03
CA ILE A 266 -40.37 -14.62 9.29
C ILE A 266 -39.07 -13.84 9.49
N GLY A 267 -37.91 -14.44 9.27
CA GLY A 267 -36.61 -13.78 9.40
C GLY A 267 -36.51 -12.55 8.50
N ILE A 268 -36.91 -12.68 7.24
CA ILE A 268 -36.97 -11.57 6.28
C ILE A 268 -37.95 -10.48 6.76
N GLY A 269 -39.14 -10.86 7.23
CA GLY A 269 -40.11 -9.91 7.79
C GLY A 269 -39.57 -9.13 8.99
N VAL A 270 -38.90 -9.82 9.92
CA VAL A 270 -38.25 -9.20 11.09
C VAL A 270 -37.12 -8.27 10.66
N THR A 271 -36.29 -8.67 9.68
CA THR A 271 -35.24 -7.79 9.13
C THR A 271 -35.82 -6.52 8.53
N MET A 272 -36.91 -6.60 7.77
CA MET A 272 -37.56 -5.41 7.19
C MET A 272 -38.10 -4.48 8.28
N ILE A 273 -38.73 -5.03 9.33
CA ILE A 273 -39.27 -4.24 10.45
C ILE A 273 -38.13 -3.56 11.21
N LEU A 274 -37.03 -4.27 11.51
CA LEU A 274 -35.88 -3.72 12.21
C LEU A 274 -35.11 -2.69 11.39
N ASN A 275 -35.17 -2.76 10.06
CA ASN A 275 -34.49 -1.82 9.19
C ASN A 275 -35.00 -0.37 9.41
N ILE A 276 -36.30 -0.18 9.66
CA ILE A 276 -36.92 1.13 9.86
C ILE A 276 -36.27 1.93 11.01
N PRO A 277 -36.25 1.44 12.26
CA PRO A 277 -35.63 2.18 13.36
C PRO A 277 -34.11 2.31 13.21
N ILE A 278 -33.43 1.32 12.61
CA ILE A 278 -31.99 1.38 12.37
C ILE A 278 -31.65 2.50 11.38
N THR A 279 -32.35 2.57 10.25
CA THR A 279 -32.16 3.62 9.24
C THR A 279 -32.46 4.99 9.82
N ASN A 280 -33.52 5.14 10.62
CA ASN A 280 -33.84 6.41 11.28
C ASN A 280 -32.76 6.83 12.29
N LEU A 281 -32.22 5.89 13.07
CA LEU A 281 -31.14 6.17 14.01
C LEU A 281 -29.88 6.64 13.27
N ILE A 282 -29.50 5.97 12.19
CA ILE A 282 -28.33 6.34 11.38
C ILE A 282 -28.51 7.73 10.76
N ARG A 283 -29.70 8.05 10.23
CA ARG A 283 -30.02 9.38 9.69
C ARG A 283 -29.83 10.48 10.73
N ASN A 284 -30.33 10.27 11.94
CA ASN A 284 -30.19 11.24 13.04
C ASN A 284 -28.73 11.45 13.49
N LEU A 285 -27.90 10.41 13.44
CA LEU A 285 -26.51 10.47 13.87
C LEU A 285 -25.58 11.07 12.80
N THR A 286 -25.89 10.84 11.51
CA THR A 286 -24.99 11.20 10.40
C THR A 286 -25.44 12.44 9.62
N GLY A 287 -26.72 12.84 9.73
CA GLY A 287 -27.28 13.95 8.96
C GLY A 287 -27.40 13.65 7.46
N VAL A 288 -27.26 12.40 7.03
CA VAL A 288 -27.31 11.99 5.62
C VAL A 288 -28.67 11.37 5.30
N ASP A 289 -29.50 12.09 4.56
CA ASP A 289 -30.88 11.68 4.22
C ASP A 289 -30.97 10.52 3.22
N TYR A 290 -29.88 10.24 2.50
CA TYR A 290 -29.85 9.27 1.39
C TYR A 290 -29.42 7.86 1.79
N ILE A 291 -29.14 7.61 3.08
CA ILE A 291 -28.87 6.25 3.55
C ILE A 291 -30.22 5.53 3.60
N ALA A 292 -30.51 4.79 2.53
CA ALA A 292 -31.64 3.87 2.46
C ALA A 292 -31.07 2.44 2.49
N SER A 293 -31.03 1.84 3.68
CA SER A 293 -30.75 0.41 3.78
C SER A 293 -31.95 -0.34 3.20
N THR A 294 -31.81 -0.82 1.97
CA THR A 294 -32.86 -1.61 1.31
C THR A 294 -32.37 -3.04 1.14
N LEU A 295 -33.22 -4.00 1.49
CA LEU A 295 -32.93 -5.41 1.25
C LEU A 295 -33.32 -5.74 -0.19
N PRO A 296 -32.37 -6.09 -1.08
CA PRO A 296 -32.71 -6.45 -2.45
C PRO A 296 -33.57 -7.71 -2.47
N VAL A 297 -34.62 -7.73 -3.30
CA VAL A 297 -35.55 -8.87 -3.40
C VAL A 297 -34.82 -10.17 -3.75
N ASN A 298 -33.80 -10.08 -4.62
CA ASN A 298 -32.96 -11.23 -4.99
C ASN A 298 -32.21 -11.80 -3.79
N ALA A 299 -31.65 -10.93 -2.94
CA ALA A 299 -30.94 -11.34 -1.73
C ALA A 299 -31.89 -11.99 -0.70
N ALA A 300 -33.11 -11.44 -0.56
CA ALA A 300 -34.14 -12.04 0.29
C ALA A 300 -34.51 -13.46 -0.15
N GLY A 301 -34.70 -13.69 -1.45
CA GLY A 301 -34.96 -15.02 -2.00
C GLY A 301 -33.83 -16.02 -1.72
N ILE A 302 -32.58 -15.58 -1.86
CA ILE A 302 -31.40 -16.41 -1.57
C ILE A 302 -31.35 -16.77 -0.07
N LEU A 303 -31.64 -15.84 0.83
CA LEU A 303 -31.64 -16.11 2.28
C LEU A 303 -32.71 -17.12 2.69
N VAL A 304 -33.92 -17.04 2.11
CA VAL A 304 -34.98 -18.04 2.33
C VAL A 304 -34.54 -19.41 1.83
N LEU A 305 -33.92 -19.47 0.65
CA LEU A 305 -33.39 -20.73 0.10
C LEU A 305 -32.31 -21.32 1.01
N ILE A 306 -31.38 -20.51 1.51
CA ILE A 306 -30.36 -20.94 2.46
C ILE A 306 -31.00 -21.50 3.73
N SER A 307 -32.03 -20.84 4.26
CA SER A 307 -32.76 -21.31 5.45
C SER A 307 -33.40 -22.69 5.23
N VAL A 308 -34.07 -22.88 4.09
CA VAL A 308 -34.66 -24.18 3.71
C VAL A 308 -33.59 -25.26 3.57
N VAL A 309 -32.47 -24.95 2.90
CA VAL A 309 -31.38 -25.93 2.71
C VAL A 309 -30.76 -26.34 4.05
N LEU A 310 -30.46 -25.39 4.93
CA LEU A 310 -29.85 -25.67 6.23
C LEU A 310 -30.76 -26.50 7.13
N THR A 311 -32.05 -26.16 7.18
CA THR A 311 -33.03 -26.93 7.96
C THR A 311 -33.17 -28.35 7.42
N LEU A 312 -33.29 -28.53 6.10
CA LEU A 312 -33.33 -29.85 5.48
C LEU A 312 -32.10 -30.67 5.83
N ILE A 313 -30.89 -30.10 5.70
CA ILE A 313 -29.63 -30.78 6.05
C ILE A 313 -29.65 -31.23 7.51
N ALA A 314 -30.07 -30.36 8.42
CA ALA A 314 -30.20 -30.69 9.85
C ALA A 314 -31.19 -31.83 10.11
N GLY A 315 -32.30 -31.89 9.36
CA GLY A 315 -33.34 -32.90 9.52
C GLY A 315 -33.00 -34.29 8.96
N ILE A 316 -31.98 -34.43 8.10
CA ILE A 316 -31.69 -35.69 7.39
C ILE A 316 -31.37 -36.82 8.38
N ILE A 317 -30.51 -36.53 9.36
CA ILE A 317 -30.06 -37.50 10.36
C ILE A 317 -31.24 -38.02 11.20
N PRO A 318 -32.03 -37.17 11.89
CA PRO A 318 -33.14 -37.65 12.72
C PRO A 318 -34.24 -38.33 11.89
N SER A 319 -34.54 -37.83 10.68
CA SER A 319 -35.54 -38.45 9.80
C SER A 319 -35.15 -39.86 9.38
N SER A 320 -33.86 -40.08 9.10
CA SER A 320 -33.32 -41.41 8.78
C SER A 320 -33.37 -42.36 9.98
N MET A 321 -33.12 -41.86 11.19
CA MET A 321 -33.25 -42.63 12.42
C MET A 321 -34.71 -43.04 12.67
N ALA A 322 -35.67 -42.13 12.49
CA ALA A 322 -37.10 -42.39 12.61
C ALA A 322 -37.54 -43.59 11.76
N ALA A 323 -37.13 -43.60 10.49
CA ALA A 323 -37.51 -44.64 9.54
C ALA A 323 -36.87 -46.01 9.81
N LYS A 324 -35.82 -46.07 10.63
CA LYS A 324 -35.15 -47.32 11.01
C LYS A 324 -35.74 -47.99 12.26
N LYS A 325 -36.60 -47.30 13.03
CA LYS A 325 -37.24 -47.86 14.24
C LYS A 325 -38.12 -49.07 13.92
N ASP A 326 -37.96 -50.17 14.66
CA ASP A 326 -38.71 -51.42 14.45
C ASP A 326 -40.18 -51.23 14.88
N PRO A 327 -41.17 -51.60 14.04
CA PRO A 327 -42.60 -51.47 14.39
C PRO A 327 -42.99 -52.29 15.62
N VAL A 328 -42.37 -53.45 15.83
CA VAL A 328 -42.66 -54.35 16.94
C VAL A 328 -42.13 -53.77 18.24
N GLU A 329 -40.93 -53.20 18.25
CA GLU A 329 -40.38 -52.50 19.42
C GLU A 329 -41.17 -51.21 19.72
N ALA A 330 -41.51 -50.44 18.69
CA ALA A 330 -42.26 -49.18 18.84
C ALA A 330 -43.67 -49.36 19.46
N LEU A 331 -44.29 -50.53 19.30
CA LEU A 331 -45.58 -50.87 19.89
C LEU A 331 -45.47 -51.58 21.25
N ARG A 332 -44.28 -52.09 21.60
CA ARG A 332 -44.02 -52.82 22.85
C ARG A 332 -43.51 -51.93 23.99
N GLU A 333 -43.07 -50.72 23.69
CA GLU A 333 -42.76 -49.73 24.73
C GLU A 333 -44.07 -49.25 25.38
N GLU A 334 -44.33 -49.73 26.61
CA GLU A 334 -45.38 -49.20 27.49
C GLU A 334 -45.08 -47.75 27.87
#